data_AF-A0AAU7UEI0-F1
#
_entry.id   AF-A0AAU7UEI0-F1
#
_cell.length_a   1.000
_cell.length_b   1.000
_cell.length_c   1.000
_cell.angle_alpha   90.00
_cell.angle_beta   90.00
_cell.angle_gamma   90.00
#
_symmetry.space_group_name_H-M   'P 1'
#
loop_
_entity.id
_entity.type
_entity.pdbx_description
1 polymer ?
#
loop_
_entity_poly.entity_id
_entity_poly.type
_entity_poly.pdbx_seq_one_letter_code
_entity_poly.pdbx_strand_id
1 'polypeptide(L)'
;MINPFSVRQLPLLGGAALLASLLTACPGPPTPPPPGVSLGFSYPAQADTSGLTLAAIYFTGTAGTDLKVLSTSSGYGGYGPPAGSSASLYMDGYALAALAKDPLCMTPFKDGEAKGMQDVTLSNPEVRTCNVYFLAFRDANGDRLPQKAEEAYMTHDILSNASTDFTYSYLSPDGKSRESGSRKSGWTLVRHMVLQPEATPGQYLVSMNSVPTADQGIPVALHEPSNYFSSLSVPVAGGQR
;
A
#
# COMPACT_ATOMS: atom_id res chain seq x y z
N MET A 1 50.20 60.90 57.70
CA MET A 1 49.71 59.98 58.74
C MET A 1 48.70 59.03 58.11
N ILE A 2 48.91 57.72 58.30
CA ILE A 2 47.92 56.61 58.34
C ILE A 2 47.20 56.22 57.02
N ASN A 3 47.75 55.23 56.30
CA ASN A 3 47.28 53.81 56.12
C ASN A 3 45.78 53.48 55.88
N PRO A 4 45.40 52.27 55.38
CA PRO A 4 45.31 51.85 53.96
C PRO A 4 43.97 51.10 53.64
N PHE A 5 43.93 50.38 52.50
CA PHE A 5 42.92 49.40 52.03
C PHE A 5 41.66 49.91 51.33
N SER A 6 41.60 49.69 50.01
CA SER A 6 40.38 49.19 49.36
C SER A 6 40.75 48.30 48.18
N VAL A 7 40.46 47.01 48.33
CA VAL A 7 40.72 45.95 47.35
C VAL A 7 39.65 46.03 46.26
N ARG A 8 40.09 46.19 44.99
CA ARG A 8 39.23 46.08 43.81
C ARG A 8 38.70 44.65 43.69
N GLN A 9 37.40 44.46 43.87
CA GLN A 9 36.70 43.22 43.49
C GLN A 9 36.33 43.30 41.99
N LEU A 10 36.88 42.40 41.18
CA LEU A 10 36.36 42.09 39.84
C LEU A 10 35.14 41.17 39.96
N PRO A 11 34.05 41.37 39.20
CA PRO A 11 32.93 40.44 39.18
C PRO A 11 33.28 39.22 38.31
N LEU A 12 33.56 38.10 38.97
CA LEU A 12 33.71 36.77 38.38
C LEU A 12 32.35 36.05 38.41
N LEU A 13 31.35 36.59 37.72
CA LEU A 13 30.00 35.98 37.61
C LEU A 13 29.50 36.13 36.17
N GLY A 14 30.02 35.29 35.28
CA GLY A 14 29.54 35.23 33.90
C GLY A 14 29.78 33.89 33.18
N GLY A 15 30.62 33.01 33.72
CA GLY A 15 31.04 31.78 33.02
C GLY A 15 30.18 30.54 33.24
N ALA A 16 29.30 30.51 34.25
CA ALA A 16 28.65 29.26 34.67
C ALA A 16 27.32 28.95 33.94
N ALA A 17 26.67 29.94 33.32
CA ALA A 17 25.37 29.73 32.67
C ALA A 17 25.46 29.13 31.25
N LEU A 18 26.61 29.21 30.60
CA LEU A 18 26.82 28.69 29.22
C LEU A 18 27.19 27.21 29.16
N LEU A 19 27.62 26.60 30.26
CA LEU A 19 27.97 25.17 30.33
C LEU A 19 26.78 24.28 30.69
N ALA A 20 25.73 24.83 31.31
CA ALA A 20 24.53 24.07 31.66
C ALA A 20 23.58 23.83 30.48
N SER A 21 23.62 24.66 29.43
CA SER A 21 22.80 24.53 28.23
C SER A 21 23.32 23.53 27.19
N LEU A 22 24.55 23.02 27.36
CA LEU A 22 25.14 21.97 26.51
C LEU A 22 24.79 20.54 26.96
N LEU A 23 24.28 20.36 28.18
CA LEU A 23 23.95 19.04 28.75
C LEU A 23 22.49 18.61 28.52
N THR A 24 21.63 19.48 28.00
CA THR A 24 20.23 19.12 27.63
C THR A 24 20.07 18.79 26.14
N ALA A 25 21.11 18.95 25.34
CA ALA A 25 21.14 18.52 23.93
C ALA A 25 21.52 17.03 23.84
N CYS A 26 20.84 16.16 24.59
CA CYS A 26 20.86 14.74 24.26
C CYS A 26 19.90 14.60 23.06
N PRO A 27 20.39 14.25 21.85
CA PRO A 27 19.48 13.98 20.74
C PRO A 27 18.50 12.93 21.24
N GLY A 28 17.20 13.25 21.16
CA GLY A 28 16.16 12.31 21.56
C GLY A 28 16.40 10.95 20.91
N PRO A 29 15.98 9.84 21.54
CA PRO A 29 16.16 8.51 20.98
C PRO A 29 15.68 8.51 19.52
N PRO A 30 16.43 7.86 18.60
CA PRO A 30 16.06 7.81 17.20
C PRO A 30 14.60 7.38 17.05
N THR A 31 13.83 8.09 16.22
CA THR A 31 12.46 7.67 15.92
C THR A 31 12.48 6.25 15.38
N PRO A 32 11.64 5.34 15.91
CA PRO A 32 11.60 3.96 15.41
C PRO A 32 11.29 3.96 13.90
N PRO A 33 11.88 3.02 13.14
CA PRO A 33 11.64 2.92 11.72
C PRO A 33 10.14 2.73 11.44
N PRO A 34 9.62 3.27 10.32
CA PRO A 34 8.26 2.98 9.89
C PRO A 34 8.07 1.47 9.74
N PRO A 35 6.95 0.88 10.21
CA PRO A 35 6.71 -0.54 10.05
C PRO A 35 6.54 -0.87 8.56
N GLY A 36 7.13 -1.99 8.13
CA GLY A 36 6.85 -2.57 6.83
C GLY A 36 5.53 -3.35 6.81
N VAL A 37 5.11 -3.78 5.62
CA VAL A 37 3.90 -4.58 5.41
C VAL A 37 4.31 -5.95 4.86
N SER A 38 3.86 -7.02 5.50
CA SER A 38 4.06 -8.39 5.02
C SER A 38 2.71 -9.00 4.65
N LEU A 39 2.59 -9.51 3.43
CA LEU A 39 1.37 -10.15 2.93
C LEU A 39 1.69 -11.57 2.44
N GLY A 40 0.82 -12.52 2.79
CA GLY A 40 0.82 -13.87 2.25
C GLY A 40 -0.09 -13.95 1.02
N PHE A 41 0.28 -14.82 0.07
CA PHE A 41 -0.47 -15.04 -1.17
C PHE A 41 -0.69 -16.52 -1.39
N SER A 42 -1.86 -16.87 -1.93
CA SER A 42 -2.18 -18.24 -2.35
C SER A 42 -2.41 -18.32 -3.85
N TYR A 43 -1.83 -19.32 -4.49
CA TYR A 43 -2.07 -19.64 -5.89
C TYR A 43 -3.30 -20.55 -6.04
N PRO A 44 -3.91 -20.60 -7.23
CA PRO A 44 -4.91 -21.61 -7.55
C PRO A 44 -4.42 -23.04 -7.27
N ALA A 45 -5.32 -23.95 -6.89
CA ALA A 45 -4.96 -25.30 -6.44
C ALA A 45 -4.16 -26.14 -7.46
N GLN A 46 -4.25 -25.82 -8.75
CA GLN A 46 -3.53 -26.48 -9.85
C GLN A 46 -2.60 -25.52 -10.59
N ALA A 47 -2.13 -24.47 -9.93
CA ALA A 47 -1.25 -23.49 -10.53
C ALA A 47 0.12 -24.10 -10.88
N ASP A 48 0.63 -23.77 -12.06
CA ASP A 48 2.03 -23.99 -12.40
C ASP A 48 2.86 -22.84 -11.81
N THR A 49 3.60 -23.12 -10.74
CA THR A 49 4.45 -22.15 -10.06
C THR A 49 5.89 -22.14 -10.55
N SER A 50 6.22 -22.92 -11.58
CA SER A 50 7.56 -22.97 -12.15
C SER A 50 7.96 -21.63 -12.78
N GLY A 51 9.10 -21.10 -12.35
CA GLY A 51 9.66 -19.85 -12.87
C GLY A 51 8.83 -18.59 -12.55
N LEU A 52 7.88 -18.67 -11.61
CA LEU A 52 7.09 -17.50 -11.22
C LEU A 52 7.86 -16.60 -10.25
N THR A 53 7.75 -15.30 -10.50
CA THR A 53 8.06 -14.25 -9.53
C THR A 53 6.77 -13.53 -9.16
N LEU A 54 6.47 -13.47 -7.87
CA LEU A 54 5.43 -12.61 -7.34
C LEU A 54 6.01 -11.20 -7.13
N ALA A 55 5.30 -10.16 -7.56
CA ALA A 55 5.72 -8.77 -7.42
C ALA A 55 4.63 -7.89 -6.82
N ALA A 56 5.06 -6.93 -6.01
CA ALA A 56 4.33 -5.72 -5.68
C ALA A 56 4.75 -4.63 -6.66
N ILE A 57 3.80 -4.07 -7.40
CA ILE A 57 4.05 -3.02 -8.40
C ILE A 57 3.21 -1.79 -8.11
N TYR A 58 3.67 -0.65 -8.58
CA TYR A 58 2.91 0.60 -8.56
C TYR A 58 3.16 1.35 -9.86
N PHE A 59 2.26 2.27 -10.17
CA PHE A 59 2.35 3.10 -11.36
C PHE A 59 2.69 4.53 -10.97
N THR A 60 3.55 5.15 -11.78
CA THR A 60 3.97 6.55 -11.67
C THR A 60 3.81 7.25 -13.03
N GLY A 61 4.16 8.54 -13.08
CA GLY A 61 4.13 9.31 -14.32
C GLY A 61 2.74 9.87 -14.65
N THR A 62 2.67 10.66 -15.73
CA THR A 62 1.41 11.28 -16.16
C THR A 62 0.46 10.18 -16.62
N ALA A 63 -0.68 10.05 -15.93
CA ALA A 63 -1.68 9.00 -16.14
C ALA A 63 -1.24 7.56 -15.81
N GLY A 64 -0.24 7.35 -14.93
CA GLY A 64 0.10 6.00 -14.43
C GLY A 64 0.76 5.09 -15.49
N THR A 65 1.54 5.68 -16.39
CA THR A 65 2.15 4.97 -17.53
C THR A 65 3.46 4.27 -17.18
N ASP A 66 4.12 4.68 -16.10
CA ASP A 66 5.41 4.13 -15.69
C ASP A 66 5.23 3.08 -14.59
N LEU A 67 5.29 1.81 -14.97
CA LEU A 67 5.31 0.69 -14.02
C LEU A 67 6.62 0.64 -13.26
N LYS A 68 6.54 0.46 -11.94
CA LYS A 68 7.68 0.26 -11.04
C LYS A 68 7.44 -0.93 -10.14
N VAL A 69 8.50 -1.69 -9.87
CA VAL A 69 8.49 -2.80 -8.92
C VAL A 69 8.90 -2.29 -7.55
N LEU A 70 8.04 -2.45 -6.56
CA LEU A 70 8.30 -2.11 -5.16
C LEU A 70 9.02 -3.25 -4.43
N SER A 71 8.59 -4.49 -4.68
CA SER A 71 9.14 -5.69 -4.04
C SER A 71 8.87 -6.93 -4.89
N THR A 72 9.69 -7.96 -4.73
CA THR A 72 9.51 -9.26 -5.38
C THR A 72 9.76 -10.39 -4.37
N SER A 73 9.17 -11.56 -4.61
CA SER A 73 9.42 -12.76 -3.79
C SER A 73 10.85 -13.30 -3.94
N SER A 74 11.60 -12.87 -4.97
CA SER A 74 12.92 -13.41 -5.36
C SER A 74 14.12 -12.46 -5.10
N GLY A 75 13.96 -11.36 -4.34
CA GLY A 75 14.98 -10.32 -4.12
C GLY A 75 15.34 -9.99 -2.65
N TYR A 76 16.51 -9.37 -2.45
CA TYR A 76 17.29 -9.28 -1.19
C TYR A 76 16.47 -8.99 0.08
N GLY A 77 16.37 -10.02 0.95
CA GLY A 77 15.57 -10.03 2.18
C GLY A 77 14.32 -10.92 2.12
N GLY A 78 13.95 -11.41 0.92
CA GLY A 78 12.72 -12.16 0.66
C GLY A 78 12.85 -13.68 0.81
N TYR A 79 11.86 -14.27 1.48
CA TYR A 79 11.66 -15.72 1.58
C TYR A 79 11.33 -16.33 0.21
N GLY A 80 12.36 -16.85 -0.46
CA GLY A 80 12.34 -18.01 -1.39
C GLY A 80 11.40 -18.02 -2.61
N PRO A 81 11.67 -18.89 -3.62
CA PRO A 81 10.69 -19.21 -4.64
C PRO A 81 9.40 -19.75 -3.98
N PRO A 82 8.22 -19.62 -4.63
CA PRO A 82 6.96 -20.12 -4.09
C PRO A 82 7.12 -21.58 -3.63
N ALA A 83 7.00 -21.81 -2.33
CA ALA A 83 7.04 -23.15 -1.75
C ALA A 83 5.65 -23.79 -1.94
N GLY A 84 5.43 -24.40 -3.11
CA GLY A 84 4.15 -25.02 -3.43
C GLY A 84 3.08 -24.00 -3.82
N SER A 85 1.95 -23.99 -3.10
CA SER A 85 0.74 -23.21 -3.45
C SER A 85 0.68 -21.82 -2.81
N SER A 86 1.77 -21.30 -2.24
CA SER A 86 1.79 -19.97 -1.61
C SER A 86 3.11 -19.21 -1.81
N ALA A 87 3.05 -17.90 -1.59
CA ALA A 87 4.19 -16.99 -1.58
C ALA A 87 3.99 -15.87 -0.54
N SER A 88 5.02 -15.07 -0.29
CA SER A 88 4.92 -13.91 0.58
C SER A 88 5.69 -12.73 -0.01
N LEU A 89 5.18 -11.52 0.24
CA LEU A 89 5.86 -10.27 -0.08
C LEU A 89 6.06 -9.46 1.19
N TYR A 90 7.25 -8.89 1.31
CA TYR A 90 7.55 -7.85 2.28
C TYR A 90 7.78 -6.52 1.56
N MET A 91 7.09 -5.48 2.01
CA MET A 91 7.22 -4.11 1.53
C MET A 91 7.81 -3.28 2.66
N ASP A 92 8.99 -2.71 2.41
CA ASP A 92 9.73 -1.93 3.39
C ASP A 92 8.99 -0.64 3.79
N GLY A 93 8.99 -0.33 5.08
CA GLY A 93 8.28 0.81 5.64
C GLY A 93 8.83 2.16 5.17
N TYR A 94 10.13 2.28 4.90
CA TYR A 94 10.72 3.50 4.34
C TYR A 94 10.32 3.69 2.88
N ALA A 95 10.32 2.62 2.09
CA ALA A 95 9.86 2.65 0.70
C ALA A 95 8.38 3.07 0.62
N LEU A 96 7.53 2.49 1.47
CA LEU A 96 6.11 2.87 1.59
C LEU A 96 5.93 4.32 2.05
N ALA A 97 6.74 4.77 3.01
CA ALA A 97 6.69 6.16 3.49
C ALA A 97 7.17 7.19 2.44
N ALA A 98 8.13 6.81 1.59
CA ALA A 98 8.57 7.63 0.47
C ALA A 98 7.48 7.70 -0.61
N LEU A 99 6.89 6.56 -0.95
CA LEU A 99 5.85 6.45 -1.96
C LEU A 99 4.57 7.22 -1.57
N ALA A 100 4.18 7.20 -0.29
CA ALA A 100 3.05 7.99 0.23
C ALA A 100 3.24 9.51 0.11
N LYS A 101 4.48 9.98 -0.11
CA LYS A 101 4.82 11.40 -0.32
C LYS A 101 5.10 11.72 -1.79
N ASP A 102 5.16 10.72 -2.66
CA ASP A 102 5.46 10.89 -4.07
C ASP A 102 4.23 11.50 -4.79
N PRO A 103 4.33 12.73 -5.33
CA PRO A 103 3.23 13.35 -6.05
C PRO A 103 2.87 12.61 -7.35
N LEU A 104 3.76 11.77 -7.89
CA LEU A 104 3.52 10.96 -9.09
C LEU A 104 2.74 9.68 -8.80
N CYS A 105 2.76 9.18 -7.56
CA CYS A 105 1.89 8.07 -7.16
C CYS A 105 0.58 8.58 -6.54
N MET A 106 0.66 9.59 -5.68
CA MET A 106 -0.51 10.15 -5.00
C MET A 106 -1.38 10.95 -5.99
N THR A 107 -2.42 10.36 -6.54
CA THR A 107 -3.31 11.02 -7.52
C THR A 107 -4.69 11.28 -6.94
N PRO A 108 -5.43 12.32 -7.37
CA PRO A 108 -6.82 12.49 -6.98
C PRO A 108 -7.62 11.25 -7.36
N PHE A 109 -8.40 10.68 -6.45
CA PHE A 109 -9.11 9.40 -6.70
C PHE A 109 -9.99 9.45 -7.96
N LYS A 110 -10.67 10.59 -8.18
CA LYS A 110 -11.55 10.81 -9.34
C LYS A 110 -10.80 10.82 -10.68
N ASP A 111 -9.56 11.30 -10.69
CA ASP A 111 -8.73 11.43 -11.89
C ASP A 111 -7.72 10.28 -12.06
N GLY A 112 -7.56 9.46 -11.02
CA GLY A 112 -6.77 8.24 -10.99
C GLY A 112 -7.66 6.99 -11.11
N GLU A 113 -7.97 6.35 -9.97
CA GLU A 113 -8.73 5.09 -9.91
C GLU A 113 -10.10 5.15 -10.59
N ALA A 114 -10.88 6.21 -10.35
CA ALA A 114 -12.23 6.34 -10.89
C ALA A 114 -12.28 7.11 -12.22
N LYS A 115 -11.14 7.28 -12.89
CA LYS A 115 -11.06 8.02 -14.16
C LYS A 115 -11.91 7.35 -15.23
N GLY A 116 -12.82 8.11 -15.84
CA GLY A 116 -13.70 7.62 -16.90
C GLY A 116 -14.89 6.78 -16.41
N MET A 117 -15.05 6.63 -15.09
CA MET A 117 -16.22 6.00 -14.48
C MET A 117 -17.40 6.96 -14.45
N GLN A 118 -18.61 6.38 -14.41
CA GLN A 118 -19.86 7.14 -14.35
C GLN A 118 -20.33 7.30 -12.89
N ASP A 119 -21.11 8.34 -12.61
CA ASP A 119 -21.77 8.59 -11.31
C ASP A 119 -20.83 8.52 -10.08
N VAL A 120 -19.59 8.97 -10.25
CA VAL A 120 -18.58 8.94 -9.19
C VAL A 120 -19.02 9.81 -8.02
N THR A 121 -19.26 9.16 -6.88
CA THR A 121 -19.62 9.79 -5.61
C THR A 121 -18.50 9.54 -4.61
N LEU A 122 -18.09 10.60 -3.89
CA LEU A 122 -17.05 10.55 -2.86
C LEU A 122 -17.54 11.26 -1.61
N SER A 123 -17.26 10.69 -0.42
CA SER A 123 -17.49 11.40 0.84
C SER A 123 -16.54 12.58 1.02
N ASN A 124 -15.35 12.52 0.39
CA ASN A 124 -14.39 13.62 0.32
C ASN A 124 -13.85 13.74 -1.12
N PRO A 125 -14.14 14.84 -1.85
CA PRO A 125 -13.72 15.00 -3.23
C PRO A 125 -12.23 15.31 -3.40
N GLU A 126 -11.53 15.73 -2.35
CA GLU A 126 -10.10 16.09 -2.38
C GLU A 126 -9.17 14.92 -2.05
N VAL A 127 -9.73 13.72 -1.85
CA VAL A 127 -8.92 12.56 -1.48
C VAL A 127 -7.95 12.15 -2.58
N ARG A 128 -6.72 11.86 -2.17
CA ARG A 128 -5.67 11.34 -3.04
C ARG A 128 -5.30 9.94 -2.60
N THR A 129 -5.02 9.09 -3.57
CA THR A 129 -4.64 7.70 -3.34
C THR A 129 -3.38 7.32 -4.11
N CYS A 130 -2.66 6.34 -3.59
CA CYS A 130 -1.55 5.67 -4.25
C CYS A 130 -1.71 4.17 -3.98
N ASN A 131 -1.63 3.36 -5.04
CA ASN A 131 -1.93 1.93 -4.96
C ASN A 131 -0.74 1.08 -5.38
N VAL A 132 -0.59 0.00 -4.64
CA VAL A 132 0.31 -1.10 -4.93
C VAL A 132 -0.54 -2.31 -5.32
N TYR A 133 -0.27 -2.84 -6.51
CA TYR A 133 -0.93 -3.98 -7.11
C TYR A 133 -0.03 -5.21 -7.00
N PHE A 134 -0.63 -6.39 -7.08
CA PHE A 134 0.09 -7.65 -6.95
C PHE A 134 -0.20 -8.58 -8.13
N LEU A 135 0.86 -9.15 -8.68
CA LEU A 135 0.78 -10.13 -9.75
C LEU A 135 1.98 -11.08 -9.69
N ALA A 136 1.79 -12.29 -10.21
CA ALA A 136 2.84 -13.24 -10.49
C ALA A 136 3.08 -13.32 -12.00
N PHE A 137 4.34 -13.25 -12.41
CA PHE A 137 4.76 -13.27 -13.81
C PHE A 137 5.95 -14.19 -14.03
N ARG A 138 6.15 -14.61 -15.28
CA ARG A 138 7.35 -15.33 -15.72
C ARG A 138 8.24 -14.36 -16.49
N ASP A 139 9.37 -14.02 -15.91
CA ASP A 139 10.37 -13.13 -16.52
C ASP A 139 11.04 -13.82 -17.72
N ALA A 140 10.40 -13.76 -18.90
CA ALA A 140 10.83 -14.47 -20.09
C ALA A 140 11.97 -13.73 -20.81
N ASN A 141 12.07 -12.41 -20.61
CA ASN A 141 13.04 -11.55 -21.25
C ASN A 141 14.24 -11.16 -20.34
N GLY A 142 14.15 -11.41 -19.03
CA GLY A 142 15.20 -11.16 -18.03
C GLY A 142 15.27 -9.73 -17.48
N ASP A 143 14.27 -8.88 -17.74
CA ASP A 143 14.24 -7.47 -17.31
C ASP A 143 13.70 -7.27 -15.88
N ARG A 144 13.18 -8.33 -15.26
CA ARG A 144 12.59 -8.35 -13.91
C ARG A 144 11.40 -7.41 -13.74
N LEU A 145 10.75 -7.02 -14.83
CA LEU A 145 9.56 -6.19 -14.84
C LEU A 145 8.39 -7.00 -15.40
N PRO A 146 7.24 -7.01 -14.74
CA PRO A 146 6.09 -7.71 -15.29
C PRO A 146 5.59 -7.03 -16.56
N GLN A 147 5.56 -7.79 -17.65
CA GLN A 147 4.87 -7.39 -18.87
C GLN A 147 3.53 -8.12 -18.99
N LYS A 148 2.58 -7.51 -19.70
CA LYS A 148 1.23 -8.07 -19.87
C LYS A 148 1.24 -9.49 -20.47
N ALA A 149 2.21 -9.81 -21.32
CA ALA A 149 2.36 -11.14 -21.92
C ALA A 149 2.97 -12.18 -20.97
N GLU A 150 3.59 -11.74 -19.88
CA GLU A 150 4.29 -12.58 -18.90
C GLU A 150 3.47 -12.83 -17.64
N GLU A 151 2.38 -12.08 -17.47
CA GLU A 151 1.44 -12.19 -16.36
C GLU A 151 0.76 -13.56 -16.36
N ALA A 152 0.98 -14.31 -15.28
CA ALA A 152 0.42 -15.64 -15.09
C ALA A 152 -0.77 -15.62 -14.13
N TYR A 153 -0.65 -14.85 -13.04
CA TYR A 153 -1.67 -14.73 -12.02
C TYR A 153 -1.73 -13.30 -11.48
N MET A 154 -2.91 -12.85 -11.08
CA MET A 154 -3.13 -11.53 -10.51
C MET A 154 -4.15 -11.59 -9.37
N THR A 155 -4.32 -10.46 -8.71
CA THR A 155 -5.41 -10.24 -7.76
C THR A 155 -5.93 -8.82 -7.93
N HIS A 156 -7.19 -8.62 -7.57
CA HIS A 156 -7.81 -7.31 -7.49
C HIS A 156 -7.70 -6.70 -6.08
N ASP A 157 -7.20 -7.47 -5.10
CA ASP A 157 -6.79 -6.93 -3.81
C ASP A 157 -5.59 -5.99 -4.00
N ILE A 158 -5.58 -4.86 -3.31
CA ILE A 158 -4.52 -3.85 -3.43
C ILE A 158 -4.05 -3.40 -2.06
N LEU A 159 -2.81 -2.95 -1.96
CA LEU A 159 -2.37 -2.15 -0.81
C LEU A 159 -2.52 -0.68 -1.22
N SER A 160 -3.42 0.04 -0.54
CA SER A 160 -3.76 1.42 -0.90
C SER A 160 -3.36 2.37 0.22
N ASN A 161 -2.72 3.49 -0.14
CA ASN A 161 -2.53 4.64 0.74
C ASN A 161 -3.55 5.72 0.39
N ALA A 162 -4.39 6.11 1.34
CA ALA A 162 -5.29 7.24 1.17
C ALA A 162 -4.83 8.44 2.02
N SER A 163 -5.01 9.66 1.51
CA SER A 163 -4.70 10.88 2.26
C SER A 163 -5.63 11.13 3.45
N THR A 164 -6.84 10.57 3.41
CA THR A 164 -7.86 10.67 4.46
C THR A 164 -8.84 9.50 4.33
N ASP A 165 -9.60 9.23 5.39
CA ASP A 165 -10.67 8.25 5.35
C ASP A 165 -11.76 8.72 4.37
N PHE A 166 -12.22 7.83 3.48
CA PHE A 166 -13.32 8.15 2.57
C PHE A 166 -14.12 6.92 2.17
N THR A 167 -15.34 7.17 1.68
CA THR A 167 -16.15 6.19 0.97
C THR A 167 -16.40 6.65 -0.45
N TYR A 168 -16.66 5.69 -1.34
CA TYR A 168 -16.91 5.96 -2.74
C TYR A 168 -17.92 5.00 -3.35
N SER A 169 -18.51 5.42 -4.47
CA SER A 169 -19.19 4.53 -5.40
C SER A 169 -19.12 5.11 -6.81
N TYR A 170 -19.10 4.23 -7.82
CA TYR A 170 -19.22 4.60 -9.22
C TYR A 170 -19.84 3.45 -10.02
N LEU A 171 -20.24 3.77 -11.25
CA LEU A 171 -20.65 2.81 -12.26
C LEU A 171 -19.54 2.62 -13.28
N SER A 172 -19.36 1.38 -13.74
CA SER A 172 -18.46 1.06 -14.84
C SER A 172 -18.86 1.84 -16.11
N PRO A 173 -17.94 2.05 -17.06
CA PRO A 173 -18.22 2.86 -18.25
C PRO A 173 -19.34 2.28 -19.14
N ASP A 174 -19.62 0.99 -19.04
CA ASP A 174 -20.73 0.31 -19.72
C ASP A 174 -22.05 0.30 -18.92
N GLY A 175 -22.04 0.86 -17.71
CA GLY A 175 -23.19 0.93 -16.80
C GLY A 175 -23.62 -0.40 -16.19
N LYS A 176 -22.85 -1.48 -16.36
CA LYS A 176 -23.25 -2.84 -15.93
C LYS A 176 -22.79 -3.20 -14.53
N SER A 177 -21.73 -2.58 -14.04
CA SER A 177 -21.14 -2.91 -12.75
C SER A 177 -21.15 -1.70 -11.84
N ARG A 178 -21.56 -1.89 -10.60
CA ARG A 178 -21.44 -0.87 -9.56
C ARG A 178 -20.31 -1.27 -8.64
N GLU A 179 -19.33 -0.39 -8.50
CA GLU A 179 -18.33 -0.50 -7.46
C GLU A 179 -18.66 0.46 -6.32
N SER A 180 -18.44 0.00 -5.09
CA SER A 180 -18.42 0.84 -3.91
C SER A 180 -17.35 0.40 -2.93
N GLY A 181 -16.95 1.29 -2.03
CA GLY A 181 -15.86 0.99 -1.14
C GLY A 181 -15.66 1.99 -0.03
N SER A 182 -14.82 1.59 0.91
CA SER A 182 -14.28 2.42 1.98
C SER A 182 -12.77 2.29 2.02
N ARG A 183 -12.11 3.41 2.28
CA ARG A 183 -10.66 3.50 2.43
C ARG A 183 -10.33 4.15 3.76
N LYS A 184 -9.32 3.61 4.42
CA LYS A 184 -8.69 4.21 5.60
C LYS A 184 -7.47 5.01 5.20
N SER A 185 -7.25 6.12 5.90
CA SER A 185 -6.06 6.96 5.76
C SER A 185 -4.80 6.15 6.07
N GLY A 186 -3.74 6.40 5.30
CA GLY A 186 -2.52 5.62 5.36
C GLY A 186 -2.60 4.29 4.59
N TRP A 187 -1.52 3.50 4.67
CA TRP A 187 -1.41 2.22 4.00
C TRP A 187 -2.32 1.16 4.63
N THR A 188 -3.26 0.64 3.84
CA THR A 188 -4.15 -0.45 4.24
C THR A 188 -4.37 -1.44 3.10
N LEU A 189 -4.44 -2.72 3.45
CA LEU A 189 -4.89 -3.74 2.50
C LEU A 189 -6.38 -3.49 2.20
N VAL A 190 -6.71 -3.47 0.92
CA VAL A 190 -8.06 -3.34 0.40
C VAL A 190 -8.43 -4.65 -0.26
N ARG A 191 -9.56 -5.22 0.14
CA ARG A 191 -10.05 -6.48 -0.43
C ARG A 191 -11.15 -6.23 -1.46
N HIS A 192 -11.02 -6.91 -2.59
CA HIS A 192 -11.96 -6.92 -3.69
C HIS A 192 -12.93 -8.09 -3.55
N MET A 193 -14.22 -7.80 -3.54
CA MET A 193 -15.28 -8.80 -3.56
C MET A 193 -16.23 -8.53 -4.71
N VAL A 194 -16.60 -9.59 -5.42
CA VAL A 194 -17.57 -9.54 -6.53
C VAL A 194 -18.79 -10.35 -6.14
N LEU A 195 -19.96 -9.76 -6.30
CA LEU A 195 -21.24 -10.44 -6.23
C LEU A 195 -21.93 -10.29 -7.58
N GLN A 196 -22.42 -11.40 -8.14
CA GLN A 196 -23.26 -11.40 -9.32
C GLN A 196 -24.70 -11.73 -8.88
N PRO A 197 -25.60 -10.74 -8.78
CA PRO A 197 -26.97 -11.01 -8.37
C PRO A 197 -27.69 -11.87 -9.42
N GLU A 198 -28.37 -12.93 -8.98
CA GLU A 198 -29.11 -13.84 -9.89
C GLU A 198 -30.21 -13.11 -10.67
N ALA A 199 -30.80 -12.08 -10.07
CA ALA A 199 -31.85 -11.27 -10.68
C ALA A 199 -31.36 -10.40 -11.85
N THR A 200 -30.05 -10.19 -11.99
CA THR A 200 -29.46 -9.30 -13.02
C THR A 200 -28.22 -9.94 -13.66
N PRO A 201 -28.38 -10.96 -14.51
CA PRO A 201 -27.26 -11.59 -15.21
C PRO A 201 -26.43 -10.58 -16.00
N GLY A 202 -25.11 -10.65 -15.87
CA GLY A 202 -24.19 -9.72 -16.53
C GLY A 202 -24.05 -8.36 -15.84
N GLN A 203 -24.64 -8.19 -14.65
CA GLN A 203 -24.37 -7.05 -13.76
C GLN A 203 -23.63 -7.52 -12.51
N TYR A 204 -22.65 -6.73 -12.08
CA TYR A 204 -21.79 -7.07 -10.95
C TYR A 204 -21.85 -5.97 -9.87
N LEU A 205 -21.94 -6.40 -8.62
CA LEU A 205 -21.73 -5.55 -7.46
C LEU A 205 -20.32 -5.82 -6.94
N VAL A 206 -19.46 -4.82 -7.06
CA VAL A 206 -18.07 -4.90 -6.62
C VAL A 206 -17.93 -4.10 -5.34
N SER A 207 -17.27 -4.68 -4.34
CA SER A 207 -16.90 -3.96 -3.13
C SER A 207 -15.39 -3.98 -2.91
N MET A 208 -14.84 -2.83 -2.55
CA MET A 208 -13.40 -2.63 -2.35
C MET A 208 -13.19 -1.91 -1.03
N ASN A 209 -12.88 -2.64 0.04
CA ASN A 209 -12.84 -2.09 1.40
C ASN A 209 -11.47 -2.28 2.06
N SER A 210 -10.96 -1.23 2.71
CA SER A 210 -9.83 -1.35 3.65
C SER A 210 -10.21 -2.31 4.77
N VAL A 211 -9.37 -3.32 4.99
CA VAL A 211 -9.61 -4.30 6.06
C VAL A 211 -8.97 -3.91 7.38
N PRO A 212 -9.55 -4.32 8.51
CA PRO A 212 -8.91 -4.26 9.82
C PRO A 212 -7.54 -4.97 9.81
N THR A 213 -6.63 -4.53 10.68
CA THR A 213 -5.29 -5.14 10.83
C THR A 213 -5.35 -6.65 11.09
N ALA A 214 -6.35 -7.12 11.83
CA ALA A 214 -6.55 -8.55 12.12
C ALA A 214 -6.74 -9.40 10.85
N ASP A 215 -7.35 -8.82 9.81
CA ASP A 215 -7.68 -9.52 8.56
C ASP A 215 -6.56 -9.43 7.52
N GLN A 216 -5.51 -8.65 7.78
CA GLN A 216 -4.32 -8.57 6.91
C GLN A 216 -3.52 -9.88 6.90
N GLY A 217 -3.70 -10.73 7.93
CA GLY A 217 -3.11 -12.07 7.97
C GLY A 217 -3.79 -13.09 7.07
N ILE A 218 -4.97 -12.78 6.51
CA ILE A 218 -5.66 -13.65 5.56
C ILE A 218 -4.95 -13.58 4.20
N PRO A 219 -4.46 -14.70 3.65
CA PRO A 219 -3.75 -14.68 2.37
C PRO A 219 -4.57 -14.02 1.26
N VAL A 220 -3.88 -13.27 0.42
CA VAL A 220 -4.41 -12.71 -0.82
C VAL A 220 -4.45 -13.82 -1.87
N ALA A 221 -5.64 -14.14 -2.35
CA ALA A 221 -5.80 -15.18 -3.35
C ALA A 221 -5.52 -14.62 -4.75
N LEU A 222 -4.65 -15.32 -5.48
CA LEU A 222 -4.33 -15.04 -6.87
C LEU A 222 -5.24 -15.86 -7.79
N HIS A 223 -5.52 -15.33 -8.97
CA HIS A 223 -6.28 -15.99 -10.02
C HIS A 223 -5.68 -15.72 -11.39
N GLU A 224 -6.02 -16.54 -12.38
CA GLU A 224 -5.65 -16.29 -13.77
C GLU A 224 -6.33 -15.00 -14.28
N PRO A 225 -5.69 -14.23 -15.17
CA PRO A 225 -6.27 -13.00 -15.73
C PRO A 225 -7.60 -13.21 -16.47
N SER A 226 -7.82 -14.42 -17.01
CA SER A 226 -9.09 -14.82 -17.65
C SER A 226 -10.27 -14.83 -16.68
N ASN A 227 -10.02 -14.97 -15.37
CA ASN A 227 -11.04 -15.12 -14.35
C ASN A 227 -11.28 -13.79 -13.59
N TYR A 228 -11.44 -12.68 -14.34
CA TYR A 228 -11.57 -11.32 -13.81
C TYR A 228 -12.69 -11.13 -12.77
N PHE A 229 -13.78 -11.89 -12.88
CA PHE A 229 -14.92 -11.82 -11.93
C PHE A 229 -14.86 -12.86 -10.81
N SER A 230 -13.69 -13.44 -10.56
CA SER A 230 -13.49 -14.32 -9.40
C SER A 230 -13.64 -13.50 -8.12
N SER A 231 -14.69 -13.76 -7.36
CA SER A 231 -14.82 -13.22 -6.01
C SER A 231 -13.71 -13.81 -5.14
N LEU A 232 -12.85 -12.96 -4.58
CA LEU A 232 -11.88 -13.38 -3.58
C LEU A 232 -12.59 -13.38 -2.24
N SER A 233 -13.33 -14.46 -1.99
CA SER A 233 -14.06 -14.65 -0.76
C SER A 233 -13.09 -14.56 0.43
N VAL A 234 -13.13 -13.46 1.17
CA VAL A 234 -12.96 -13.56 2.61
C VAL A 234 -14.06 -14.54 3.06
N PRO A 235 -13.76 -15.62 3.80
CA PRO A 235 -14.81 -16.47 4.32
C PRO A 235 -15.71 -15.59 5.17
N VAL A 236 -16.88 -15.23 4.64
CA VAL A 236 -17.92 -14.56 5.39
C VAL A 236 -18.30 -15.55 6.48
N ALA A 237 -17.94 -15.22 7.72
CA ALA A 237 -18.49 -15.91 8.87
C ALA A 237 -20.02 -15.76 8.79
N GLY A 238 -20.70 -16.80 8.31
CA GLY A 238 -22.16 -16.93 8.32
C GLY A 238 -22.92 -16.12 7.26
N GLY A 239 -22.90 -16.58 6.00
CA GLY A 239 -23.88 -16.15 4.99
C GLY A 239 -24.05 -17.21 3.93
N GLN A 240 -25.25 -17.78 3.82
CA GLN A 240 -25.56 -18.95 3.00
C GLN A 240 -25.42 -18.69 1.50
N ARG A 241 -25.20 -19.81 0.80
CA ARG A 241 -25.25 -20.00 -0.66
C ARG A 241 -26.53 -19.43 -1.27
#